data_AF-A0A919G3S0-F1
#
_entry.id   AF-A0A919G3S0-F1
#
_cell.length_a   1.000
_cell.length_b   1.000
_cell.length_c   1.000
_cell.angle_alpha   90.00
_cell.angle_beta   90.00
_cell.angle_gamma   90.00
#
_symmetry.space_group_name_H-M   'P 1'
#
loop_
_entity.id
_entity.type
_entity.pdbx_description
1 polymer ?
#
loop_
_entity_poly.entity_id
_entity_poly.type
_entity_poly.pdbx_seq_one_letter_code
_entity_poly.pdbx_strand_id
1 'polypeptide(L)'
;MGEGPGSAAQSSSLLSGPTAVSEPVFSPDAHRLDLGRLGAITLVVGIALTGPLGWACVYAVVTDPDPAVKAIAGFFGLLFGGLCLLFIGNFWRVTRPRGIVVGAAGIWFWHGTSWDLVRWTQAARVGLSYEMPPELPTIGGPMAHLKATVSGWLKDRIFGALRVTDKRRIALEIVPMREEDLPKLPGLLRYRATEPAPTPGLPPVRWRVGLPGGYHSFEKLVAAGERYGGHTWEGWFRRQWSGGAGRGARRPE
;
A
#
# COMPACT_ATOMS: atom_id res chain seq x y z
N MET A 1 8.58 54.73 36.34
CA MET A 1 9.94 55.26 36.55
C MET A 1 10.62 54.35 37.56
N GLY A 2 11.72 53.66 37.34
CA GLY A 2 12.62 53.45 36.20
C GLY A 2 13.47 52.23 36.61
N GLU A 3 13.56 51.23 35.73
CA GLU A 3 14.82 50.78 35.10
C GLU A 3 15.71 49.87 35.97
N GLY A 4 15.95 48.65 35.44
CA GLY A 4 17.07 47.77 35.83
C GLY A 4 18.43 48.35 35.36
N PRO A 5 19.55 47.64 35.54
CA PRO A 5 19.86 46.39 34.82
C PRO A 5 20.49 45.34 35.79
N GLY A 6 20.61 44.04 35.53
CA GLY A 6 21.00 43.30 34.34
C GLY A 6 22.12 42.35 34.77
N SER A 7 21.96 41.03 34.64
CA SER A 7 23.09 40.11 34.66
C SER A 7 22.78 38.79 33.95
N ALA A 8 23.48 38.65 32.83
CA ALA A 8 24.01 37.45 32.21
C ALA A 8 23.09 36.25 31.94
N ALA A 9 22.69 36.19 30.67
CA ALA A 9 22.43 34.99 29.90
C ALA A 9 23.41 33.84 30.20
N GLN A 10 22.86 32.67 30.49
CA GLN A 10 23.45 31.39 30.09
C GLN A 10 22.50 30.70 29.12
N SER A 11 22.70 31.03 27.85
CA SER A 11 22.25 30.27 26.69
C SER A 11 22.91 28.91 26.68
N SER A 12 22.25 27.91 27.28
CA SER A 12 22.54 26.50 26.98
C SER A 12 21.77 26.11 25.72
N SER A 13 22.39 26.41 24.59
CA SER A 13 22.13 25.79 23.29
C SER A 13 22.43 24.29 23.40
N LEU A 14 21.45 23.51 23.85
CA LEU A 14 21.45 22.08 23.59
C LEU A 14 20.81 21.88 22.22
N LEU A 15 21.70 21.54 21.29
CA LEU A 15 21.42 21.03 19.96
C LEU A 15 20.19 20.11 19.98
N SER A 16 19.10 20.60 19.38
CA SER A 16 18.07 19.74 18.81
C SER A 16 18.75 18.92 17.70
N GLY A 17 19.26 17.74 18.07
CA GLY A 17 19.57 16.69 17.12
C GLY A 17 18.32 16.37 16.28
N PRO A 18 18.48 15.74 15.10
CA PRO A 18 17.34 15.36 14.29
C PRO A 18 16.40 14.53 15.16
N THR A 19 15.20 15.07 15.42
CA THR A 19 14.14 14.38 16.14
C THR A 19 13.86 13.10 15.36
N ALA A 20 14.39 11.99 15.86
CA ALA A 20 13.91 10.67 15.48
C ALA A 20 12.43 10.71 15.83
N VAL A 21 11.57 10.76 14.81
CA VAL A 21 10.12 10.76 14.98
C VAL A 21 9.79 9.47 15.74
N SER A 22 9.46 9.61 17.02
CA SER A 22 9.11 8.48 17.87
C SER A 22 7.92 7.76 17.25
N GLU A 23 7.96 6.43 17.24
CA GLU A 23 6.83 5.63 16.77
C GLU A 23 5.58 6.03 17.59
N PRO A 24 4.46 6.37 16.93
CA PRO A 24 3.27 6.79 17.65
C PRO A 24 2.75 5.65 18.53
N VAL A 25 2.25 6.00 19.72
CA VAL A 25 1.66 5.02 20.63
C VAL A 25 0.33 4.54 20.04
N PHE A 26 0.29 3.28 19.64
CA PHE A 26 -0.91 2.65 19.07
C PHE A 26 -1.86 2.13 20.14
N SER A 27 -3.13 2.03 19.79
CA SER A 27 -4.11 1.32 20.62
C SER A 27 -3.72 -0.16 20.76
N PRO A 28 -4.01 -0.82 21.89
CA PRO A 28 -3.61 -2.22 22.13
C PRO A 28 -4.10 -3.20 21.05
N ASP A 29 -5.26 -2.91 20.45
CA ASP A 29 -5.87 -3.74 19.40
C ASP A 29 -5.71 -3.13 17.99
N ALA A 30 -4.77 -2.20 17.81
CA ALA A 30 -4.48 -1.65 16.50
C ALA A 30 -3.85 -2.72 15.59
N HIS A 31 -4.32 -2.81 14.35
CA HIS A 31 -3.80 -3.79 13.41
C HIS A 31 -2.83 -3.17 12.41
N ARG A 32 -1.62 -3.74 12.31
CA ARG A 32 -0.55 -3.31 11.40
C ARG A 32 -0.51 -4.19 10.16
N LEU A 33 -0.67 -3.56 9.00
CA LEU A 33 -0.42 -4.14 7.69
C LEU A 33 0.91 -3.62 7.14
N ASP A 34 1.88 -4.50 6.95
CA ASP A 34 3.16 -4.17 6.32
C ASP A 34 3.07 -4.37 4.79
N LEU A 35 3.07 -3.27 4.05
CA LEU A 35 3.02 -3.25 2.59
C LEU A 35 4.41 -3.50 1.95
N GLY A 36 5.50 -3.32 2.69
CA GLY A 36 6.86 -3.46 2.19
C GLY A 36 7.39 -4.90 2.23
N ARG A 37 6.87 -5.73 3.15
CA ARG A 37 7.38 -7.09 3.39
C ARG A 37 7.23 -8.04 2.19
N LEU A 38 6.10 -8.00 1.48
CA LEU A 38 5.88 -8.85 0.29
C LEU A 38 6.80 -8.47 -0.87
N GLY A 39 7.00 -7.18 -1.09
CA GLY A 39 7.95 -6.69 -2.07
C GLY A 39 9.38 -7.12 -1.76
N ALA A 40 9.80 -6.99 -0.49
CA ALA A 40 11.12 -7.40 -0.03
C ALA A 40 11.35 -8.91 -0.24
N ILE A 41 10.37 -9.77 0.08
CA ILE A 41 10.46 -11.22 -0.12
C ILE A 41 10.64 -11.57 -1.60
N THR A 42 9.77 -11.06 -2.48
CA THR A 42 9.84 -11.32 -3.93
C THR A 42 11.21 -10.93 -4.49
N LEU A 43 11.77 -9.83 -4.00
CA LEU A 43 13.04 -9.33 -4.46
C LEU A 43 14.22 -10.17 -3.97
N VAL A 44 14.23 -10.56 -2.68
CA VAL A 44 15.24 -11.46 -2.13
C VAL A 44 15.22 -12.81 -2.87
N VAL A 45 14.04 -13.38 -3.09
CA VAL A 45 13.88 -14.62 -3.87
C VAL A 45 14.36 -14.43 -5.32
N GLY A 46 14.01 -13.30 -5.94
CA GLY A 46 14.44 -12.96 -7.30
C GLY A 46 15.97 -12.90 -7.42
N ILE A 47 16.65 -12.21 -6.51
CA ILE A 47 18.12 -12.15 -6.48
C ILE A 47 18.73 -13.52 -6.20
N ALA A 48 18.19 -14.27 -5.23
CA ALA A 48 18.71 -15.58 -4.85
C ALA A 48 18.61 -16.61 -6.00
N LEU A 49 17.59 -16.49 -6.86
CA LEU A 49 17.43 -17.34 -8.03
C LEU A 49 18.27 -16.87 -9.23
N THR A 50 18.25 -15.57 -9.53
CA THR A 50 18.89 -15.02 -10.75
C THR A 50 20.38 -14.80 -10.59
N GLY A 51 20.86 -14.48 -9.38
CA GLY A 51 22.28 -14.24 -9.09
C GLY A 51 23.18 -15.45 -9.39
N PRO A 52 22.92 -16.63 -8.80
CA PRO A 52 23.72 -17.83 -9.05
C PRO A 52 23.69 -18.28 -10.52
N LEU A 53 22.53 -18.17 -11.18
CA LEU A 53 22.40 -18.50 -12.61
C LEU A 53 23.21 -17.53 -13.48
N GLY A 54 23.12 -16.23 -13.22
CA GLY A 54 23.92 -15.22 -13.91
C GLY A 54 25.42 -15.45 -13.70
N TRP A 55 25.84 -15.77 -12.47
CA TRP A 55 27.22 -16.11 -12.15
C TRP A 55 27.71 -17.34 -12.91
N ALA A 56 26.95 -18.45 -12.90
CA ALA A 56 27.31 -19.68 -13.60
C ALA A 56 27.46 -19.46 -15.11
N CYS A 57 26.57 -18.65 -15.71
CA CYS A 57 26.68 -18.27 -17.12
C CYS A 57 27.92 -17.42 -17.41
N VAL A 58 28.21 -16.41 -16.58
CA VAL A 58 29.43 -15.59 -16.75
C VAL A 58 30.69 -16.44 -16.60
N TYR A 59 30.71 -17.35 -15.63
CA TYR A 59 31.81 -18.29 -15.44
C TYR A 59 32.04 -19.14 -16.69
N ALA A 60 30.97 -19.74 -17.25
CA ALA A 60 31.05 -20.55 -18.47
C ALA A 60 31.56 -19.76 -19.69
N VAL A 61 31.20 -18.48 -19.84
CA VAL A 61 31.75 -17.62 -20.91
C VAL A 61 33.27 -17.48 -20.82
N VAL A 62 33.80 -17.41 -19.59
CA VAL A 62 35.23 -17.20 -19.34
C VAL A 62 36.01 -18.51 -19.47
N THR A 63 35.47 -19.62 -18.96
CA THR A 63 36.23 -20.88 -18.81
C THR A 63 36.05 -21.88 -19.93
N ASP A 64 34.93 -21.84 -20.65
CA ASP A 64 34.65 -22.85 -21.67
C ASP A 64 35.43 -22.55 -22.97
N PRO A 65 36.11 -23.50 -23.60
CA PRO A 65 36.79 -23.29 -24.87
C PRO A 65 35.84 -23.23 -26.09
N ASP A 66 34.63 -23.78 -26.01
CA ASP A 66 33.71 -23.87 -27.15
C ASP A 66 33.01 -22.52 -27.44
N PRO A 67 33.18 -21.94 -28.65
CA PRO A 67 32.52 -20.69 -29.02
C PRO A 67 30.98 -20.76 -29.00
N ALA A 68 30.37 -21.92 -29.26
CA ALA A 68 28.93 -22.09 -29.20
C ALA A 68 28.42 -22.02 -27.76
N VAL A 69 29.12 -22.69 -26.83
CA VAL A 69 28.81 -22.63 -25.40
C VAL A 69 28.99 -21.21 -24.86
N LYS A 70 30.05 -20.49 -25.28
CA LYS A 70 30.23 -19.08 -24.92
C LYS A 70 29.09 -18.19 -25.39
N ALA A 71 28.60 -18.38 -26.62
CA ALA A 71 27.50 -17.58 -27.15
C ALA A 71 26.20 -17.81 -26.35
N ILE A 72 25.88 -19.08 -26.07
CA ILE A 72 24.71 -19.46 -25.27
C ILE A 72 24.83 -18.93 -23.84
N ALA A 73 25.98 -19.15 -23.19
CA ALA A 73 26.25 -18.68 -21.85
C ALA A 73 26.23 -17.14 -21.76
N GLY A 74 26.72 -16.43 -22.78
CA GLY A 74 26.67 -14.98 -22.86
C GLY A 74 25.24 -14.45 -22.92
N PHE A 75 24.38 -15.07 -23.73
CA PHE A 75 22.97 -14.70 -23.82
C PHE A 75 22.25 -14.88 -22.48
N PHE A 76 22.37 -16.06 -21.85
CA PHE A 76 21.73 -16.32 -20.57
C PHE A 76 22.36 -15.53 -19.41
N GLY A 77 23.66 -15.25 -19.47
CA GLY A 77 24.36 -14.40 -18.51
C GLY A 77 23.82 -12.96 -18.53
N LEU A 78 23.59 -12.41 -19.72
CA LEU A 78 22.93 -11.10 -19.86
C LEU A 78 21.49 -11.12 -19.38
N LEU A 79 20.72 -12.17 -19.67
CA LEU A 79 19.34 -12.30 -19.23
C LEU A 79 19.21 -12.37 -17.71
N PHE A 80 19.90 -13.32 -17.07
CA PHE A 80 19.82 -13.52 -15.62
C PHE A 80 20.56 -12.42 -14.85
N GLY A 81 21.72 -11.98 -15.34
CA GLY A 81 22.46 -10.86 -14.77
C GLY A 81 21.67 -9.55 -14.86
N GLY A 82 21.07 -9.26 -16.03
CA GLY A 82 20.21 -8.09 -16.22
C GLY A 82 18.96 -8.11 -15.33
N LEU A 83 18.32 -9.28 -15.18
CA LEU A 83 17.17 -9.44 -14.28
C LEU A 83 17.57 -9.26 -12.80
N CYS A 84 18.73 -9.78 -12.40
CA CYS A 84 19.29 -9.60 -11.06
C CYS A 84 19.57 -8.11 -10.76
N LEU A 85 20.20 -7.41 -11.72
CA LEU A 85 20.43 -5.97 -11.62
C LEU A 85 19.14 -5.16 -11.54
N LEU A 86 18.09 -5.57 -12.27
CA LEU A 86 16.76 -4.97 -12.17
C LEU A 86 16.15 -5.16 -10.78
N PHE A 87 16.29 -6.34 -10.17
CA PHE A 87 15.86 -6.57 -8.80
C PHE A 87 16.64 -5.70 -7.81
N ILE A 88 17.97 -5.64 -7.92
CA ILE A 88 18.82 -4.80 -7.06
C ILE A 88 18.47 -3.31 -7.22
N GLY A 89 18.31 -2.83 -8.45
CA GLY A 89 17.93 -1.43 -8.73
C GLY A 89 16.56 -1.07 -8.16
N ASN A 90 15.62 -2.01 -8.16
CA ASN A 90 14.31 -1.83 -7.55
C ASN A 90 14.27 -2.05 -6.03
N PHE A 91 15.36 -2.53 -5.40
CA PHE A 91 15.43 -2.81 -3.97
C PHE A 91 14.96 -1.63 -3.15
N TRP A 92 15.59 -0.48 -3.32
CA TRP A 92 15.28 0.74 -2.58
C TRP A 92 13.89 1.31 -2.82
N ARG A 93 13.19 0.86 -3.86
CA ARG A 93 11.80 1.27 -4.15
C ARG A 93 10.81 0.31 -3.49
N VAL A 94 11.13 -0.96 -3.50
CA VAL A 94 10.26 -2.07 -3.08
C VAL A 94 10.38 -2.36 -1.58
N THR A 95 11.58 -2.18 -1.00
CA THR A 95 11.85 -2.38 0.44
C THR A 95 11.62 -1.14 1.28
N ARG A 96 11.14 -0.02 0.69
CA ARG A 96 10.76 1.13 1.51
C ARG A 96 9.70 0.69 2.51
N PRO A 97 9.96 0.82 3.82
CA PRO A 97 9.00 0.39 4.81
C PRO A 97 7.73 1.21 4.63
N ARG A 98 6.62 0.50 4.38
CA ARG A 98 5.31 1.11 4.20
C ARG A 98 4.34 0.31 5.02
N GLY A 99 3.62 0.98 5.90
CA GLY A 99 2.71 0.35 6.83
C GLY A 99 1.41 1.09 6.88
N ILE A 100 0.33 0.35 7.14
CA ILE A 100 -0.95 0.92 7.53
C ILE A 100 -1.25 0.39 8.92
N VAL A 101 -1.61 1.27 9.85
CA VAL A 101 -2.12 0.88 11.16
C VAL A 101 -3.50 1.50 11.35
N VAL A 102 -4.50 0.66 11.61
CA VAL A 102 -5.86 1.11 11.91
C VAL A 102 -6.08 1.06 13.42
N GLY A 103 -6.47 2.18 14.03
CA GLY A 103 -6.68 2.29 15.47
C GLY A 103 -7.69 3.37 15.85
N ALA A 104 -7.82 3.65 17.15
CA ALA A 104 -8.86 4.54 17.67
C ALA A 104 -8.76 5.98 17.15
N ALA A 105 -7.55 6.49 16.91
CA ALA A 105 -7.33 7.84 16.42
C ALA A 105 -7.63 7.99 14.91
N GLY A 106 -7.60 6.90 14.14
CA GLY A 106 -7.67 6.93 12.69
C GLY A 106 -6.77 5.89 12.03
N ILE A 107 -6.29 6.23 10.85
CA ILE A 107 -5.45 5.39 10.01
C ILE A 107 -4.07 6.04 9.91
N TRP A 108 -3.08 5.33 10.42
CA TRP A 108 -1.70 5.73 10.36
C TRP A 108 -1.03 5.12 9.13
N PHE A 109 -0.31 5.95 8.40
CA PHE A 109 0.50 5.55 7.25
C PHE A 109 1.98 5.73 7.60
N TRP A 110 2.72 4.63 7.60
CA TRP A 110 4.15 4.65 7.78
C TRP A 110 4.86 4.80 6.44
N HIS A 111 5.87 5.65 6.39
CA HIS A 111 6.67 5.94 5.20
C HIS A 111 8.17 5.71 5.42
N GLY A 112 8.52 4.84 6.38
CA GLY A 112 9.89 4.50 6.73
C GLY A 112 10.41 5.36 7.88
N THR A 113 10.50 6.67 7.68
CA THR A 113 10.99 7.62 8.69
C THR A 113 9.93 8.57 9.23
N SER A 114 8.75 8.59 8.61
CA SER A 114 7.64 9.46 9.00
C SER A 114 6.31 8.71 9.08
N TRP A 115 5.38 9.31 9.81
CA TRP A 115 4.02 8.83 10.00
C TRP A 115 3.03 9.91 9.62
N ASP A 116 2.07 9.57 8.77
CA ASP A 116 0.92 10.42 8.44
C ASP A 116 -0.33 9.82 9.09
N LEU A 117 -1.07 10.61 9.87
CA LEU A 117 -2.35 10.20 10.46
C LEU A 117 -3.51 10.80 9.70
N VAL A 118 -4.40 9.95 9.18
CA VAL A 118 -5.74 10.34 8.77
C VAL A 118 -6.70 10.07 9.91
N ARG A 119 -7.22 11.12 10.54
CA ARG A 119 -8.20 10.97 11.63
C ARG A 119 -9.54 10.52 11.07
N TRP A 120 -10.30 9.76 11.87
CA TRP A 120 -11.68 9.39 11.51
C TRP A 120 -12.55 10.62 11.23
N THR A 121 -12.35 11.71 11.96
CA THR A 121 -13.06 12.99 11.78
C THR A 121 -12.72 13.73 10.49
N GLN A 122 -11.62 13.37 9.82
CA GLN A 122 -11.20 13.97 8.55
C GLN A 122 -11.72 13.20 7.34
N ALA A 123 -12.24 11.99 7.55
CA ALA A 123 -12.73 11.13 6.48
C ALA A 123 -14.26 11.07 6.51
N ALA A 124 -14.88 11.35 5.37
CA ALA A 124 -16.29 11.07 5.15
C ALA A 124 -16.53 9.57 4.98
N ARG A 125 -15.55 8.87 4.39
CA ARG A 125 -15.65 7.46 4.07
C ARG A 125 -14.29 6.80 4.02
N VAL A 126 -14.18 5.63 4.61
CA VAL A 126 -13.01 4.75 4.54
C VAL A 126 -13.46 3.33 4.28
N GLY A 127 -12.78 2.63 3.38
CA GLY A 127 -12.97 1.19 3.26
C GLY A 127 -12.03 0.53 2.27
N LEU A 128 -12.22 -0.78 2.11
CA LEU A 128 -11.48 -1.59 1.17
C LEU A 128 -12.21 -1.63 -0.17
N SER A 129 -11.64 -0.95 -1.15
CA SER A 129 -12.15 -0.93 -2.50
C SER A 129 -11.53 -2.06 -3.33
N TYR A 130 -12.36 -2.70 -4.16
CA TYR A 130 -11.89 -3.69 -5.12
C TYR A 130 -12.39 -3.38 -6.52
N GLU A 131 -11.51 -3.60 -7.49
CA GLU A 131 -11.82 -3.58 -8.91
C GLU A 131 -12.20 -5.00 -9.38
N MET A 132 -13.25 -5.07 -10.20
CA MET A 132 -13.67 -6.32 -10.84
C MET A 132 -14.06 -6.08 -12.30
N PRO A 133 -13.56 -6.88 -13.25
CA PRO A 133 -14.07 -6.90 -14.62
C PRO A 133 -15.61 -6.99 -14.65
N PRO A 134 -16.27 -6.31 -15.61
CA PRO A 134 -17.73 -6.28 -15.70
C PRO A 134 -18.36 -7.68 -15.87
N GLU A 135 -17.61 -8.63 -16.40
CA GLU A 135 -18.01 -10.02 -16.66
C GLU A 135 -18.16 -10.88 -15.39
N LEU A 136 -17.65 -10.43 -14.24
CA LEU A 136 -17.70 -11.19 -12.99
C LEU A 136 -18.81 -10.69 -12.06
N PRO A 137 -19.49 -11.60 -11.32
CA PRO A 137 -20.62 -11.24 -10.47
C PRO A 137 -20.22 -10.30 -9.31
N THR A 138 -21.00 -9.24 -9.12
CA THR A 138 -20.83 -8.25 -8.04
C THR A 138 -21.00 -8.91 -6.67
N ILE A 139 -20.07 -8.65 -5.75
CA ILE A 139 -20.25 -9.00 -4.33
C ILE A 139 -21.11 -7.91 -3.69
N GLY A 140 -22.30 -8.26 -3.18
CA GLY A 140 -23.16 -7.36 -2.39
C GLY A 140 -24.19 -6.52 -3.18
N GLY A 141 -24.44 -6.83 -4.46
CA GLY A 141 -25.53 -6.18 -5.23
C GLY A 141 -26.93 -6.73 -4.89
N PRO A 142 -28.00 -6.21 -5.52
CA PRO A 142 -29.42 -6.50 -5.19
C PRO A 142 -29.82 -7.99 -5.19
N MET A 143 -29.05 -8.86 -5.84
CA MET A 143 -29.21 -10.32 -5.77
C MET A 143 -28.81 -10.93 -4.41
N ALA A 144 -28.29 -10.16 -3.45
CA ALA A 144 -27.99 -10.63 -2.10
C ALA A 144 -29.23 -11.19 -1.38
N HIS A 145 -30.44 -10.76 -1.75
CA HIS A 145 -31.70 -11.30 -1.20
C HIS A 145 -32.04 -12.72 -1.69
N LEU A 146 -31.62 -13.13 -2.88
CA LEU A 146 -31.93 -14.46 -3.43
C LEU A 146 -30.97 -15.56 -2.93
N LYS A 147 -29.83 -15.17 -2.33
CA LYS A 147 -28.80 -16.08 -1.78
C LYS A 147 -28.79 -16.10 -0.24
N ALA A 148 -29.90 -15.71 0.39
CA ALA A 148 -30.12 -15.89 1.82
C ALA A 148 -30.38 -17.37 2.18
N THR A 149 -30.73 -18.20 1.20
CA THR A 149 -31.13 -19.61 1.41
C THR A 149 -29.98 -20.62 1.34
N VAL A 150 -28.77 -20.23 0.95
CA VAL A 150 -27.66 -21.19 0.76
C VAL A 150 -26.46 -20.84 1.65
N SER A 151 -26.46 -21.46 2.83
CA SER A 151 -25.36 -21.74 3.79
C SER A 151 -24.29 -20.66 3.99
N GLY A 152 -24.29 -20.04 5.18
CA GLY A 152 -23.28 -19.07 5.63
C GLY A 152 -21.83 -19.57 5.52
N TRP A 153 -21.59 -20.85 5.78
CA TRP A 153 -20.26 -21.46 5.70
C TRP A 153 -19.66 -21.46 4.28
N LEU A 154 -20.49 -21.73 3.26
CA LEU A 154 -20.04 -21.71 1.87
C LEU A 154 -19.86 -20.27 1.36
N LYS A 155 -20.67 -19.32 1.85
CA LYS A 155 -20.49 -17.89 1.60
C LYS A 155 -19.14 -17.41 2.12
N ASP A 156 -18.76 -17.70 3.35
CA ASP A 156 -17.51 -17.18 3.93
C ASP A 156 -16.28 -17.75 3.22
N ARG A 157 -16.33 -19.03 2.83
CA ARG A 157 -15.23 -19.69 2.10
C ARG A 157 -15.14 -19.21 0.64
N ILE A 158 -16.28 -19.04 -0.03
CA ILE A 158 -16.33 -18.56 -1.42
C ILE A 158 -16.08 -17.05 -1.50
N PHE A 159 -16.58 -16.23 -0.58
CA PHE A 159 -16.26 -14.79 -0.52
C PHE A 159 -14.83 -14.57 -0.06
N GLY A 160 -14.30 -15.38 0.84
CA GLY A 160 -12.87 -15.39 1.20
C GLY A 160 -11.98 -15.73 0.01
N ALA A 161 -12.32 -16.78 -0.75
CA ALA A 161 -11.58 -17.19 -1.95
C ALA A 161 -11.76 -16.24 -3.15
N LEU A 162 -12.94 -15.62 -3.32
CA LEU A 162 -13.22 -14.70 -4.42
C LEU A 162 -12.73 -13.27 -4.15
N ARG A 163 -12.64 -12.83 -2.88
CA ARG A 163 -12.17 -11.47 -2.53
C ARG A 163 -10.66 -11.30 -2.73
N VAL A 164 -9.89 -12.38 -2.71
CA VAL A 164 -8.43 -12.31 -2.58
C VAL A 164 -7.73 -13.14 -3.66
N THR A 165 -8.10 -12.90 -4.91
CA THR A 165 -7.29 -13.33 -6.05
C THR A 165 -6.43 -12.15 -6.49
N ASP A 166 -5.15 -12.37 -6.82
CA ASP A 166 -4.19 -11.34 -7.32
C ASP A 166 -4.69 -10.58 -8.57
N LYS A 167 -5.78 -11.05 -9.18
CA LYS A 167 -6.48 -10.41 -10.30
C LYS A 167 -7.34 -9.21 -9.87
N ARG A 168 -7.60 -9.01 -8.57
CA ARG A 168 -8.40 -7.89 -8.05
C ARG A 168 -7.48 -6.86 -7.42
N ARG A 169 -7.45 -5.66 -7.99
CA ARG A 169 -6.67 -4.54 -7.44
C ARG A 169 -7.34 -4.03 -6.18
N ILE A 170 -6.98 -4.58 -5.02
CA ILE A 170 -7.49 -4.13 -3.72
C ILE A 170 -6.77 -2.84 -3.33
N ALA A 171 -7.52 -1.88 -2.78
CA ALA A 171 -6.94 -0.68 -2.21
C ALA A 171 -7.69 -0.26 -0.94
N LEU A 172 -6.98 0.36 0.00
CA LEU A 172 -7.60 1.18 1.03
C LEU A 172 -7.94 2.52 0.40
N GLU A 173 -9.22 2.87 0.42
CA GLU A 173 -9.72 4.14 -0.10
C GLU A 173 -10.22 5.03 1.02
N ILE A 174 -9.82 6.29 0.94
CA ILE A 174 -10.19 7.36 1.88
C ILE A 174 -10.81 8.50 1.07
N VAL A 175 -12.05 8.84 1.39
CA VAL A 175 -12.72 10.04 0.91
C VAL A 175 -12.73 11.05 2.06
N PRO A 176 -12.13 12.25 1.90
CA PRO A 176 -12.15 13.25 2.94
C PRO A 176 -13.54 13.80 3.19
N MET A 177 -13.76 14.36 4.38
CA MET A 177 -14.89 15.25 4.63
C MET A 177 -14.78 16.54 3.80
N ARG A 178 -13.58 17.12 3.72
CA ARG A 178 -13.29 18.32 2.92
C ARG A 178 -11.98 18.15 2.16
N GLU A 179 -11.93 18.65 0.92
CA GLU A 179 -10.74 18.50 0.08
C GLU A 179 -9.47 19.10 0.72
N GLU A 180 -9.61 20.11 1.60
CA GLU A 180 -8.52 20.83 2.27
C GLU A 180 -7.89 20.07 3.47
N ASP A 181 -8.53 19.02 3.98
CA ASP A 181 -8.12 18.36 5.23
C ASP A 181 -6.93 17.40 5.05
N LEU A 182 -6.82 16.77 3.88
CA LEU A 182 -5.81 15.75 3.56
C LEU A 182 -4.57 16.22 2.76
N PRO A 183 -4.57 17.32 1.97
CA PRO A 183 -3.40 17.81 1.25
C PRO A 183 -2.20 18.16 2.14
N LYS A 184 -2.41 18.33 3.45
CA LYS A 184 -1.37 18.62 4.45
C LYS A 184 -0.50 17.40 4.81
N LEU A 185 -0.81 16.22 4.27
CA LEU A 185 -0.07 14.98 4.51
C LEU A 185 0.78 14.62 3.28
N PRO A 186 2.05 15.08 3.21
CA PRO A 186 2.86 14.98 1.99
C PRO A 186 3.14 13.54 1.56
N GLY A 187 3.21 12.60 2.51
CA GLY A 187 3.42 11.17 2.21
C GLY A 187 2.22 10.50 1.55
N LEU A 188 1.03 11.09 1.70
CA LEU A 188 -0.23 10.63 1.13
C LEU A 188 -0.54 11.23 -0.24
N LEU A 189 0.00 12.39 -0.61
CA LEU A 189 -0.29 13.08 -1.88
C LEU A 189 -0.10 12.20 -3.12
N ARG A 190 0.89 11.31 -3.11
CA ARG A 190 1.15 10.34 -4.20
C ARG A 190 0.03 9.32 -4.45
N TYR A 191 -0.90 9.19 -3.51
CA TYR A 191 -2.05 8.28 -3.59
C TYR A 191 -3.34 9.01 -3.94
N ARG A 192 -3.29 10.33 -4.16
CA ARG A 192 -4.46 11.14 -4.54
C ARG A 192 -4.91 10.76 -5.95
N ALA A 193 -6.20 10.50 -6.09
CA ALA A 193 -6.89 10.27 -7.35
C ALA A 193 -8.13 11.17 -7.42
N THR A 194 -8.39 11.73 -8.59
CA THR A 194 -9.60 12.52 -8.87
C THR A 194 -10.54 11.67 -9.72
N GLU A 195 -11.66 11.26 -9.14
CA GLU A 195 -12.65 10.38 -9.76
C GLU A 195 -14.06 10.84 -9.38
N PRO A 196 -15.08 10.66 -10.23
CA PRO A 196 -16.46 11.06 -9.93
C PRO A 196 -16.89 10.58 -8.54
N ALA A 197 -17.38 11.50 -7.71
CA ALA A 197 -17.73 11.22 -6.33
C ALA A 197 -18.66 10.00 -6.27
N PRO A 198 -18.33 8.97 -5.47
CA PRO A 198 -19.12 7.74 -5.42
C PRO A 198 -20.48 7.97 -4.74
N THR A 199 -20.59 9.06 -3.97
CA THR A 199 -21.79 9.47 -3.25
C THR A 199 -22.07 10.94 -3.57
N PRO A 200 -23.32 11.31 -3.90
CA PRO A 200 -23.70 12.71 -4.07
C PRO A 200 -23.36 13.53 -2.83
N GLY A 201 -22.75 14.71 -3.02
CA GLY A 201 -22.37 15.61 -1.92
C GLY A 201 -20.98 15.38 -1.32
N LEU A 202 -20.23 14.36 -1.75
CA LEU A 202 -18.83 14.17 -1.34
C LEU A 202 -17.84 14.76 -2.37
N PRO A 203 -16.61 15.13 -1.94
CA PRO A 203 -15.58 15.58 -2.86
C PRO A 203 -15.22 14.51 -3.92
N PRO A 204 -14.84 14.92 -5.14
CA PRO A 204 -14.36 13.99 -6.18
C PRO A 204 -12.93 13.48 -5.92
N VAL A 205 -12.29 13.95 -4.85
CA VAL A 205 -10.92 13.57 -4.50
C VAL A 205 -10.94 12.41 -3.51
N ARG A 206 -10.09 11.42 -3.76
CA ARG A 206 -9.87 10.29 -2.85
C ARG A 206 -8.40 9.90 -2.79
N TRP A 207 -8.00 9.30 -1.68
CA TRP A 207 -6.69 8.71 -1.52
C TRP A 207 -6.82 7.20 -1.65
N ARG A 208 -6.08 6.61 -2.59
CA ARG A 208 -6.11 5.18 -2.89
C ARG A 208 -4.74 4.56 -2.64
N VAL A 209 -4.63 3.82 -1.55
CA VAL A 209 -3.42 3.07 -1.21
C VAL A 209 -3.61 1.62 -1.63
N GLY A 210 -2.94 1.21 -2.70
CA GLY A 210 -2.97 -0.18 -3.18
C GLY A 210 -2.45 -1.13 -2.11
N LEU A 211 -3.21 -2.20 -1.87
CA LEU A 211 -2.86 -3.23 -0.90
C LEU A 211 -2.38 -4.48 -1.66
N PRO A 212 -1.33 -5.17 -1.18
CA PRO A 212 -0.86 -6.38 -1.82
C PRO A 212 -1.95 -7.47 -1.78
N GLY A 213 -2.08 -8.25 -2.85
CA GLY A 213 -2.94 -9.44 -2.85
C GLY A 213 -2.44 -10.45 -1.81
N GLY A 214 -3.36 -11.09 -1.08
CA GLY A 214 -3.02 -12.08 -0.05
C GLY A 214 -4.09 -12.21 1.05
N TYR A 215 -4.53 -13.44 1.30
CA TYR A 215 -5.75 -13.76 2.06
C TYR A 215 -5.67 -13.43 3.57
N HIS A 216 -4.49 -13.42 4.17
CA HIS A 216 -4.36 -13.54 5.63
C HIS A 216 -4.31 -12.24 6.42
N SER A 217 -4.20 -11.07 5.78
CA SER A 217 -3.98 -9.80 6.51
C SER A 217 -5.15 -8.82 6.45
N PHE A 218 -6.17 -9.07 5.62
CA PHE A 218 -7.32 -8.17 5.48
C PHE A 218 -8.38 -8.37 6.55
N GLU A 219 -8.59 -9.60 7.03
CA GLU A 219 -9.62 -9.88 8.04
C GLU A 219 -9.39 -9.05 9.32
N LYS A 220 -8.15 -9.02 9.81
CA LYS A 220 -7.77 -8.21 10.97
C LYS A 220 -7.85 -6.70 10.70
N LEU A 221 -7.56 -6.27 9.47
CA LEU A 221 -7.69 -4.87 9.07
C LEU A 221 -9.16 -4.43 9.04
N VAL A 222 -10.05 -5.29 8.52
CA VAL A 222 -11.49 -5.08 8.49
C VAL A 222 -12.05 -5.05 9.91
N ALA A 223 -11.68 -6.02 10.75
CA ALA A 223 -12.11 -6.06 12.14
C ALA A 223 -11.70 -4.80 12.91
N ALA A 224 -10.46 -4.30 12.70
CA ALA A 224 -10.00 -3.04 13.28
C ALA A 224 -10.80 -1.83 12.75
N GLY A 225 -11.11 -1.80 11.45
CA GLY A 225 -11.92 -0.76 10.82
C GLY A 225 -13.36 -0.74 11.34
N GLU A 226 -14.01 -1.89 11.45
CA GLU A 226 -15.36 -2.03 12.02
C GLU A 226 -15.40 -1.60 13.49
N ARG A 227 -14.34 -1.92 14.24
CA ARG A 227 -14.24 -1.57 15.66
C ARG A 227 -14.01 -0.08 15.91
N TYR A 228 -13.13 0.56 15.14
CA TYR A 228 -12.69 1.93 15.43
C TYR A 228 -13.30 2.99 14.50
N GLY A 229 -13.66 2.64 13.27
CA GLY A 229 -14.11 3.61 12.27
C GLY A 229 -15.58 3.98 12.36
N GLY A 230 -16.40 3.22 13.11
CA GLY A 230 -17.82 3.52 13.30
C GLY A 230 -18.55 3.76 11.97
N HIS A 231 -19.28 4.88 11.85
CA HIS A 231 -20.01 5.25 10.63
C HIS A 231 -19.11 5.65 9.46
N THR A 232 -17.84 5.99 9.71
CA THR A 232 -16.89 6.34 8.65
C THR A 232 -16.39 5.10 7.91
N TRP A 233 -16.43 3.93 8.55
CA TRP A 233 -15.97 2.67 7.96
C TRP A 233 -17.08 1.98 7.16
N GLU A 234 -16.89 1.85 5.85
CA GLU A 234 -17.85 1.23 4.93
C GLU A 234 -17.60 -0.28 4.74
N GLY A 235 -16.45 -0.79 5.22
CA GLY A 235 -16.04 -2.16 4.94
C GLY A 235 -15.62 -2.34 3.49
N TRP A 236 -16.21 -3.31 2.79
CA TRP A 236 -15.83 -3.64 1.41
C TRP A 236 -16.78 -3.02 0.40
N PHE A 237 -16.26 -2.34 -0.61
CA PHE A 237 -17.07 -1.80 -1.69
C PHE A 237 -16.45 -1.99 -3.07
N ARG A 238 -17.31 -2.07 -4.09
CA ARG A 238 -16.88 -2.17 -5.49
C ARG A 238 -16.57 -0.78 -6.03
N ARG A 239 -15.45 -0.64 -6.74
CA ARG A 239 -15.16 0.57 -7.53
C ARG A 239 -15.28 0.32 -9.02
N GLN A 240 -15.38 1.41 -9.78
CA GLN A 240 -15.41 1.36 -11.24
C GLN A 240 -14.14 0.69 -11.77
N TRP A 241 -14.31 -0.20 -12.74
CA TRP A 241 -13.19 -0.88 -13.39
C TRP A 241 -12.35 0.15 -14.16
N SER A 242 -11.07 0.27 -13.81
CA SER A 242 -10.18 1.26 -14.45
C SER A 242 -9.62 0.78 -15.80
N GLY A 243 -9.99 -0.40 -16.28
CA GLY A 243 -9.22 -1.11 -17.31
C GLY A 243 -7.93 -1.70 -16.71
N GLY A 244 -7.51 -2.87 -17.20
CA GLY A 244 -6.32 -3.59 -16.74
C GLY A 244 -5.01 -2.82 -16.88
N ALA A 245 -3.87 -3.49 -16.62
CA ALA A 245 -2.54 -2.87 -16.56
C ALA A 245 -2.26 -1.89 -17.72
N GLY A 246 -2.06 -0.61 -17.40
CA GLY A 246 -1.40 0.35 -18.30
C GLY A 246 -2.15 1.61 -18.73
N ARG A 247 -3.45 1.78 -18.49
CA ARG A 247 -4.15 3.03 -18.87
C ARG A 247 -5.23 3.46 -17.88
N GLY A 248 -4.81 4.08 -16.78
CA GLY A 248 -5.62 5.16 -16.23
C GLY A 248 -5.50 6.34 -17.19
N ALA A 249 -6.62 6.88 -17.66
CA ALA A 249 -6.63 8.06 -18.52
C ALA A 249 -5.84 9.19 -17.83
N ARG A 250 -4.62 9.47 -18.31
CA ARG A 250 -4.06 10.81 -18.14
C ARG A 250 -5.01 11.73 -18.91
N ARG A 251 -5.76 12.57 -18.20
CA ARG A 251 -6.27 13.76 -18.85
C ARG A 251 -5.05 14.58 -19.28
N PRO A 252 -4.92 14.97 -20.55
CA PRO A 252 -4.12 16.12 -20.88
C PRO A 252 -4.76 17.34 -20.20
N GLU A 253 -3.90 18.25 -19.76
CA GLU A 253 -4.29 19.60 -19.32
C GLU A 253 -5.24 20.28 -20.32
#